data_AF-A0A0F9FKV9-F1
#
_entry.id   AF-A0A0F9FKV9-F1
#
_cell.length_a   1.000
_cell.length_b   1.000
_cell.length_c   1.000
_cell.angle_alpha   90.00
_cell.angle_beta   90.00
_cell.angle_gamma   90.00
#
_symmetry.space_group_name_H-M   'P 1'
#
loop_
_entity.id
_entity.type
_entity.pdbx_description
1 polymer ?
#
loop_
_entity_poly.entity_id
_entity_poly.type
_entity_poly.pdbx_seq_one_letter_code
_entity_poly.pdbx_strand_id
1 'polypeptide(L)'
;GLREQVVVFRHTIKNAMVPILTVLGPIFAILVTGSFIVERIFAINGVGRHFVDAVFERDYGVIMGTTIFYAVVIAVANLVVDILYAVVDPRIRYQ
;
A
#
# COMPACT_ATOMS: atom_id res chain seq x y z
N GLY A 1 -32.64 25.85 -1.85
CA GLY A 1 -31.43 25.85 -1.01
C GLY A 1 -31.31 24.51 -0.34
N LEU A 2 -30.33 23.70 -0.74
CA LEU A 2 -30.01 22.46 -0.04
C LEU A 2 -28.97 22.77 1.04
N ARG A 3 -29.09 22.13 2.22
CA ARG A 3 -28.17 22.32 3.34
C ARG A 3 -26.72 22.15 2.89
N GLU A 4 -25.90 23.17 3.12
CA GLU A 4 -24.45 23.22 2.85
C GLU A 4 -23.72 21.96 3.31
N GLN A 5 -24.14 21.38 4.44
CA GLN A 5 -23.56 20.14 4.98
C GLN A 5 -23.63 18.95 4.02
N VAL A 6 -24.71 18.81 3.22
CA VAL A 6 -24.86 17.71 2.25
C VAL A 6 -23.98 17.93 1.02
N VAL A 7 -23.77 19.20 0.64
CA VAL A 7 -22.89 19.56 -0.48
C VAL A 7 -21.43 19.37 -0.08
N VAL A 8 -21.03 19.83 1.10
CA VAL A 8 -19.66 19.65 1.62
C VAL A 8 -19.34 18.16 1.81
N PHE A 9 -20.19 17.37 2.44
CA PHE A 9 -19.93 15.93 2.62
C PHE A 9 -19.89 15.18 1.28
N ARG A 10 -20.76 15.50 0.31
CA ARG A 10 -20.85 14.72 -0.93
C ARG A 10 -19.86 15.15 -2.01
N HIS A 11 -19.50 16.44 -2.08
CA HIS A 11 -18.57 16.98 -3.08
C HIS A 11 -17.13 17.03 -2.56
N THR A 12 -16.92 17.50 -1.33
CA THR A 12 -15.55 17.67 -0.78
C THR A 12 -14.90 16.33 -0.48
N ILE A 13 -15.64 15.34 0.02
CA ILE A 13 -15.09 13.99 0.25
C ILE A 13 -14.66 13.37 -1.08
N LYS A 14 -15.46 13.47 -2.14
CA LYS A 14 -15.13 12.88 -3.43
C LYS A 14 -13.87 13.50 -4.06
N ASN A 15 -13.69 14.82 -3.93
CA ASN A 15 -12.48 15.51 -4.39
C ASN A 15 -11.26 15.30 -3.46
N ALA A 16 -11.47 15.15 -2.15
CA ALA A 16 -10.40 14.93 -1.18
C ALA A 16 -9.88 13.48 -1.18
N MET A 17 -10.70 12.50 -1.60
CA MET A 17 -10.29 11.11 -1.66
C MET A 17 -9.25 10.83 -2.76
N VAL A 18 -9.23 11.61 -3.85
CA VAL A 18 -8.25 11.44 -4.94
C VAL A 18 -6.80 11.55 -4.44
N PRO A 19 -6.37 12.64 -3.76
CA PRO A 19 -5.02 12.73 -3.21
C PRO A 19 -4.78 11.78 -2.04
N ILE A 20 -5.79 11.45 -1.23
CA ILE A 20 -5.63 10.49 -0.12
C ILE A 20 -5.28 9.11 -0.66
N LEU A 21 -5.97 8.64 -1.70
CA LEU A 21 -5.66 7.37 -2.34
C LEU A 21 -4.27 7.39 -3.00
N THR A 22 -3.80 8.55 -3.48
CA THR A 22 -2.49 8.65 -4.18
C THR A 22 -1.36 8.44 -3.19
N VAL A 23 -1.55 8.99 -2.00
CA VAL A 23 -0.54 8.98 -0.94
C VAL A 23 -0.61 7.68 -0.14
N LEU A 24 -1.78 7.03 -0.06
CA LEU A 24 -1.94 5.73 0.63
C LEU A 24 -1.09 4.61 0.02
N GLY A 25 -0.99 4.53 -1.31
CA GLY A 25 -0.18 3.51 -1.98
C GLY A 25 1.32 3.57 -1.58
N PRO A 26 2.00 4.70 -1.77
CA PRO A 26 3.37 4.91 -1.31
C PRO A 26 3.54 4.71 0.20
N ILE A 27 2.63 5.21 1.04
CA ILE A 27 2.69 5.01 2.49
C ILE A 27 2.63 3.52 2.83
N PHE A 28 1.73 2.76 2.21
CA PHE A 28 1.61 1.33 2.44
C PHE A 28 2.89 0.59 2.05
N ALA A 29 3.48 0.90 0.89
CA ALA A 29 4.76 0.32 0.47
C ALA A 29 5.90 0.64 1.45
N ILE A 30 5.95 1.87 1.95
CA ILE A 30 6.92 2.29 2.96
C ILE A 30 6.69 1.55 4.28
N LEU A 31 5.45 1.36 4.72
CA LEU A 31 5.13 0.63 5.95
C LEU A 31 5.56 -0.84 5.85
N VAL A 32 5.27 -1.50 4.73
CA VAL A 32 5.70 -2.89 4.49
C VAL A 32 7.22 -2.99 4.50
N THR A 33 7.91 -2.11 3.77
CA THR A 33 9.39 -2.12 3.68
C THR A 33 10.05 -1.72 5.00
N GLY A 34 9.50 -0.72 5.70
CA GLY A 34 9.97 -0.23 6.99
C GLY A 34 9.74 -1.25 8.12
N SER A 35 8.73 -2.11 8.01
CA SER A 35 8.49 -3.23 8.93
C SER A 35 9.71 -4.13 9.06
N PHE A 36 10.50 -4.32 7.99
CA PHE A 36 11.69 -5.18 8.01
C PHE A 36 12.73 -4.70 9.03
N ILE A 37 12.93 -3.38 9.11
CA ILE A 37 13.87 -2.76 10.03
C ILE A 37 13.35 -2.91 11.47
N VAL A 38 12.05 -2.68 11.68
CA VAL A 38 11.41 -2.82 13.01
C VAL A 38 11.47 -4.27 13.49
N GLU A 39 11.14 -5.24 12.63
CA GLU A 39 11.24 -6.67 12.92
C GLU A 39 12.66 -7.08 13.32
N ARG A 40 13.67 -6.50 12.65
CA ARG A 40 15.08 -6.75 12.95
C ARG A 40 15.51 -6.18 14.29
N ILE A 41 15.16 -4.93 14.58
CA ILE A 41 15.55 -4.23 15.82
C ILE A 41 14.88 -4.86 17.04
N PHE A 42 13.58 -5.16 16.95
CA PHE A 42 12.82 -5.72 18.07
C PHE A 42 12.84 -7.25 18.14
N ALA A 43 13.64 -7.90 17.29
CA ALA A 43 13.73 -9.36 17.20
C ALA A 43 12.35 -10.06 17.07
N ILE A 44 11.38 -9.40 16.43
CA ILE A 44 10.06 -9.97 16.18
C ILE A 44 10.19 -11.02 15.07
N ASN A 45 9.52 -12.16 15.24
CA ASN A 45 9.52 -13.25 14.26
C ASN A 45 8.59 -12.91 13.08
N GLY A 46 9.10 -12.11 12.14
CA GLY A 46 8.40 -11.72 10.92
C GLY A 46 9.08 -12.23 9.65
N VAL A 47 8.33 -12.19 8.54
CA VAL A 47 8.80 -12.63 7.21
C VAL A 47 9.94 -11.72 6.69
N GLY A 48 9.96 -10.45 7.10
CA GLY A 48 10.99 -9.48 6.71
C GLY A 48 12.34 -9.77 7.36
N ARG A 49 12.32 -10.21 8.62
CA ARG A 49 13.53 -10.67 9.31
C ARG A 49 14.19 -11.86 8.59
N HIS A 50 13.41 -12.84 8.13
CA HIS A 50 13.93 -13.99 7.38
C HIS A 50 14.60 -13.60 6.07
N PHE A 51 14.05 -12.61 5.36
CA PHE A 51 14.70 -12.06 4.16
C PHE A 51 16.06 -11.44 4.48
N VAL A 52 16.12 -10.60 5.54
CA VAL A 52 17.36 -9.96 5.97
C VAL A 52 18.41 -10.99 6.40
N ASP A 53 18.01 -12.01 7.17
CA ASP A 53 18.90 -13.09 7.60
C ASP A 53 19.41 -13.91 6.41
N ALA A 54 18.56 -14.23 5.43
CA ALA A 54 18.96 -14.92 4.21
C ALA A 54 19.99 -14.13 3.37
N VAL A 55 19.92 -12.80 3.38
CA VAL A 55 20.94 -11.93 2.75
C VAL A 55 22.31 -12.10 3.42
N PHE A 56 22.35 -12.21 4.75
CA PHE A 56 23.60 -12.44 5.48
C PHE A 56 24.15 -13.86 5.29
N GLU A 57 23.26 -14.86 5.25
CA GLU A 57 23.61 -16.27 5.06
C GLU A 57 23.87 -16.65 3.57
N ARG A 58 23.63 -15.69 2.65
CA ARG A 58 23.71 -15.89 1.19
C ARG A 58 22.80 -17.02 0.68
N ASP A 59 21.66 -17.22 1.34
CA ASP A 59 20.65 -18.16 0.87
C ASP A 59 19.82 -17.51 -0.23
N TYR A 60 20.31 -17.65 -1.47
CA TYR A 60 19.65 -17.11 -2.65
C TYR A 60 18.24 -17.68 -2.88
N GLY A 61 17.94 -18.88 -2.37
CA GLY A 61 16.61 -19.48 -2.49
C GLY A 61 15.58 -18.73 -1.65
N VAL A 62 15.91 -18.47 -0.39
CA VAL A 62 15.05 -17.69 0.51
C VAL A 62 14.93 -16.24 0.05
N ILE A 63 16.02 -15.63 -0.45
CA ILE A 63 16.00 -14.26 -1.00
C ILE A 63 15.03 -14.16 -2.19
N MET A 64 15.14 -15.06 -3.18
CA MET A 64 14.24 -15.02 -4.34
C MET A 64 12.79 -15.35 -3.95
N GLY A 65 12.57 -16.35 -3.10
CA GLY A 65 11.23 -16.74 -2.66
C GLY A 65 10.50 -15.61 -1.92
N THR A 66 11.18 -14.95 -0.98
CA THR A 66 10.62 -13.81 -0.24
C THR A 66 10.45 -12.58 -1.12
N THR A 67 11.36 -12.31 -2.07
CA THR A 67 11.20 -11.23 -3.04
C THR A 67 9.95 -11.41 -3.90
N ILE A 68 9.73 -12.62 -4.44
CA ILE A 68 8.53 -12.92 -5.22
C ILE A 68 7.28 -12.80 -4.35
N PHE A 69 7.31 -13.30 -3.11
CA PHE A 69 6.20 -13.16 -2.17
C PHE A 69 5.83 -11.69 -1.94
N TYR A 70 6.81 -10.84 -1.62
CA TYR A 70 6.56 -9.40 -1.45
C TYR A 70 6.11 -8.71 -2.73
N ALA A 71 6.66 -9.09 -3.89
CA ALA A 71 6.22 -8.56 -5.18
C ALA A 71 4.74 -8.86 -5.43
N VAL A 72 4.26 -10.07 -5.12
CA VAL A 72 2.85 -10.44 -5.23
C VAL A 72 1.99 -9.64 -4.24
N VAL A 73 2.42 -9.50 -2.99
CA VAL A 73 1.69 -8.71 -1.98
C VAL A 73 1.55 -7.25 -2.41
N ILE A 74 2.64 -6.64 -2.90
CA ILE A 74 2.64 -5.25 -3.39
C ILE A 74 1.77 -5.12 -4.65
N ALA A 75 1.83 -6.09 -5.58
CA ALA A 75 0.99 -6.09 -6.76
C ALA A 75 -0.51 -6.15 -6.40
N VAL A 76 -0.88 -6.99 -5.43
CA VAL A 76 -2.27 -7.06 -4.92
C VAL A 76 -2.65 -5.75 -4.23
N ALA A 77 -1.77 -5.16 -3.42
CA ALA A 77 -2.04 -3.89 -2.75
C ALA A 77 -2.25 -2.75 -3.77
N ASN A 78 -1.41 -2.67 -4.81
CA ASN A 78 -1.57 -1.71 -5.89
C ASN A 78 -2.88 -1.92 -6.64
N LEU A 79 -3.25 -3.18 -6.95
CA LEU A 79 -4.53 -3.49 -7.59
C LEU A 79 -5.72 -3.07 -6.73
N VAL A 80 -5.65 -3.24 -5.41
CA VAL A 80 -6.69 -2.76 -4.48
C VAL A 80 -6.77 -1.23 -4.52
N VAL A 81 -5.64 -0.54 -4.53
CA VAL A 81 -5.59 0.93 -4.67
C VAL A 81 -6.22 1.37 -5.98
N ASP A 82 -5.90 0.71 -7.10
CA ASP A 82 -6.46 1.01 -8.43
C ASP A 82 -7.98 0.79 -8.48
N ILE A 83 -8.48 -0.27 -7.85
CA ILE A 83 -9.92 -0.53 -7.74
C ILE A 83 -10.60 0.54 -6.89
N LEU A 84 -10.01 0.89 -5.74
CA LEU A 84 -10.53 1.96 -4.88
C LEU A 84 -10.58 3.29 -5.64
N TYR A 85 -9.56 3.57 -6.46
CA TYR A 85 -9.55 4.70 -7.38
C TYR A 85 -10.73 4.70 -8.34
N ALA A 86 -10.98 3.57 -9.02
CA ALA A 86 -12.07 3.45 -9.98
C ALA A 86 -13.46 3.61 -9.34
N VAL A 87 -13.63 3.16 -8.10
CA VAL A 87 -14.90 3.29 -7.35
C VAL A 87 -15.12 4.73 -6.86
N VAL A 88 -14.07 5.37 -6.39
CA VAL A 88 -14.13 6.70 -5.78
C VAL A 88 -14.27 7.79 -6.85
N ASP A 89 -13.60 7.65 -7.98
CA ASP A 89 -13.64 8.64 -9.04
C ASP A 89 -14.20 8.10 -10.38
N PRO A 90 -15.54 8.13 -10.56
CA PRO A 90 -16.16 7.82 -11.85
C PRO A 90 -15.99 8.93 -12.90
N ARG A 91 -15.25 10.03 -12.65
CA ARG A 91 -15.00 11.09 -13.66
C ARG A 91 -13.87 10.76 -14.64
N ILE A 92 -13.04 9.75 -14.37
CA ILE A 92 -11.99 9.29 -15.31
C ILE A 92 -12.61 8.71 -16.60
N ARG A 93 -13.93 8.47 -16.62
CA ARG A 93 -14.66 7.90 -17.77
C ARG A 93 -15.06 8.91 -18.86
N TYR A 94 -14.64 10.18 -18.76
CA TYR A 94 -14.92 11.22 -19.77
C TYR A 94 -13.66 11.98 -20.21
N GLN A 95 -12.61 11.27 -20.60
CA GLN A 95 -11.70 11.73 -21.66
C GLN A 95 -11.66 10.68 -22.75
#